data_AF-A0A2M9CD99-F1
#
_entry.id   AF-A0A2M9CD99-F1
#
_cell.length_a   1.000
_cell.length_b   1.000
_cell.length_c   1.000
_cell.angle_alpha   90.00
_cell.angle_beta   90.00
_cell.angle_gamma   90.00
#
_symmetry.space_group_name_H-M   'P 1'
#
loop_
_entity.id
_entity.type
_entity.pdbx_description
1 polymer ?
#
loop_
_entity_poly.entity_id
_entity_poly.type
_entity_poly.pdbx_seq_one_letter_code
_entity_poly.pdbx_strand_id
1 'polypeptide(L)'
;MSTPEQPHVPDAPGHVPASPGGASTQGHPPQAGYPHPQQQQPPQGYGAPAAAAPVGNPFAGVPWRDYATDAGALVLLCVSLAMPWWNGESAASRLEVLLLTILSLVSLSLFYLARAGSLPASWDNRTVLTVRLAANVPYVLVAFAYLVVGLVSEFSDGAGIVGPALGVGLGGALLAATPRAAELGDHGLAARQRTLWSRVLVVLGVYVALHSILLMIALGTSLGSFFSDFWTLLVLSALAVATAAVAVLVPLCGVVLRGDAAWRPVALAVGATATVFFVIASSNDVVSALVGTLLAPAVAAIVLAPVFSGGRLEVPAALRTASAGLLLAAVLAGLGTLSMLFLVIVEDEVSAVAVTSLILVLVIGAAALAGRSMVRGDQTQRVSVLVVTAVMVVLGIVVLVLDTQFGEPGTSMVAYPNLLLGLALPGLAAAMLLAPASVRKQFGALFPTSPGAQGGPRQWQAAPGQPQPFPHQQAGYPPAQHTSPPHQQPQAAAPYPQAQQPQPQAAAPYPQPAPAPASGWTAQQAADPTTPLASLHRIVLEEPSLRPLVAANPSTYPDLLTWLGSLGDPQVDAALRARGR
;
A
#
# COMPACT_ATOMS: atom_id res chain seq x y z
N MET A 1 7.03 6.18 -74.91
CA MET A 1 7.77 7.19 -75.69
C MET A 1 8.27 8.25 -74.71
N SER A 2 9.55 8.62 -74.83
CA SER A 2 10.18 9.86 -74.33
C SER A 2 10.28 10.12 -72.81
N THR A 3 11.50 9.90 -72.31
CA THR A 3 12.21 10.48 -71.14
C THR A 3 12.59 11.97 -71.36
N PRO A 4 13.38 12.69 -70.49
CA PRO A 4 13.92 12.41 -69.13
C PRO A 4 13.79 13.56 -68.09
N GLU A 5 14.11 13.33 -66.79
CA GLU A 5 15.29 13.88 -66.07
C GLU A 5 15.33 13.53 -64.55
N GLN A 6 16.53 13.68 -63.96
CA GLN A 6 16.97 13.32 -62.59
C GLN A 6 18.11 14.30 -62.19
N PRO A 7 18.72 14.28 -60.98
CA PRO A 7 18.23 13.96 -59.62
C PRO A 7 18.75 14.98 -58.56
N HIS A 8 18.29 14.91 -57.29
CA HIS A 8 19.07 15.46 -56.15
C HIS A 8 18.76 14.78 -54.80
N VAL A 9 19.82 14.42 -54.04
CA VAL A 9 19.82 13.81 -52.69
C VAL A 9 21.18 14.15 -52.00
N PRO A 10 21.40 13.98 -50.67
CA PRO A 10 21.33 15.09 -49.71
C PRO A 10 22.64 15.37 -48.94
N ASP A 11 22.70 16.53 -48.27
CA ASP A 11 23.88 16.97 -47.50
C ASP A 11 24.06 16.33 -46.10
N ALA A 12 25.33 16.28 -45.68
CA ALA A 12 25.81 15.88 -44.35
C ALA A 12 26.71 16.99 -43.74
N PRO A 13 26.98 17.00 -42.41
CA PRO A 13 27.25 18.26 -41.70
C PRO A 13 28.73 18.69 -41.55
N GLY A 14 28.99 19.96 -41.89
CA GLY A 14 29.60 20.95 -40.98
C GLY A 14 30.97 20.68 -40.33
N HIS A 15 32.05 21.07 -41.01
CA HIS A 15 33.31 21.48 -40.39
C HIS A 15 33.40 23.02 -40.30
N VAL A 16 34.01 23.55 -39.24
CA VAL A 16 34.27 25.01 -39.07
C VAL A 16 35.76 25.23 -38.77
N PRO A 17 36.45 26.18 -39.42
CA PRO A 17 37.92 26.26 -39.41
C PRO A 17 38.52 27.15 -38.30
N ALA A 18 39.84 27.05 -38.14
CA ALA A 18 40.65 27.84 -37.22
C ALA A 18 40.89 29.30 -37.70
N SER A 19 41.29 30.17 -36.78
CA SER A 19 41.70 31.56 -37.02
C SER A 19 43.03 31.89 -36.32
N PRO A 20 43.79 32.93 -36.78
CA PRO A 20 45.24 32.99 -36.61
C PRO A 20 45.73 33.78 -35.38
N GLY A 21 47.03 33.64 -35.10
CA GLY A 21 47.70 34.25 -33.94
C GLY A 21 48.11 35.72 -34.10
N GLY A 22 48.74 36.26 -33.05
CA GLY A 22 49.22 37.65 -33.02
C GLY A 22 50.43 37.88 -32.12
N ALA A 23 51.35 38.69 -32.66
CA ALA A 23 52.38 39.50 -32.01
C ALA A 23 53.47 38.83 -31.13
N SER A 24 54.72 39.10 -31.53
CA SER A 24 55.96 38.89 -30.77
C SER A 24 56.53 40.23 -30.27
N THR A 25 57.36 40.20 -29.22
CA THR A 25 58.32 41.28 -28.95
C THR A 25 59.59 40.78 -28.26
N GLN A 26 60.70 41.42 -28.63
CA GLN A 26 62.12 41.17 -28.28
C GLN A 26 62.38 41.05 -26.76
N GLY A 27 63.46 40.42 -26.26
CA GLY A 27 64.67 39.81 -26.87
C GLY A 27 65.86 39.93 -25.89
N HIS A 28 66.95 39.15 -26.03
CA HIS A 28 68.36 39.37 -25.58
C HIS A 28 69.23 38.09 -25.87
N PRO A 29 70.58 38.16 -25.90
CA PRO A 29 71.44 37.24 -26.67
C PRO A 29 71.86 35.93 -25.95
N PRO A 30 72.42 34.93 -26.68
CA PRO A 30 72.78 33.63 -26.11
C PRO A 30 74.11 33.67 -25.34
N GLN A 31 74.16 33.01 -24.19
CA GLN A 31 75.38 32.79 -23.42
C GLN A 31 75.58 31.28 -23.19
N ALA A 32 76.79 30.79 -23.47
CA ALA A 32 77.09 29.37 -23.50
C ALA A 32 77.66 28.85 -22.17
N GLY A 33 77.14 27.71 -21.72
CA GLY A 33 77.88 26.70 -20.97
C GLY A 33 78.02 26.85 -19.45
N TYR A 34 77.29 26.02 -18.71
CA TYR A 34 77.82 25.22 -17.60
C TYR A 34 77.01 23.91 -17.48
N PRO A 35 77.64 22.74 -17.32
CA PRO A 35 76.92 21.51 -17.01
C PRO A 35 76.51 21.49 -15.54
N HIS A 36 75.23 21.32 -15.25
CA HIS A 36 74.75 21.03 -13.90
C HIS A 36 74.61 19.51 -13.69
N PRO A 37 74.96 19.00 -12.49
CA PRO A 37 75.04 17.57 -12.24
C PRO A 37 73.66 16.90 -12.31
N GLN A 38 73.61 15.71 -12.90
CA GLN A 38 72.42 14.87 -12.89
C GLN A 38 72.01 14.57 -11.44
N GLN A 39 70.90 15.17 -11.00
CA GLN A 39 70.21 14.70 -9.80
C GLN A 39 69.67 13.30 -10.10
N GLN A 40 70.25 12.31 -9.45
CA GLN A 40 69.79 10.92 -9.53
C GLN A 40 68.34 10.87 -9.03
N GLN A 41 67.41 10.60 -9.94
CA GLN A 41 66.03 10.32 -9.56
C GLN A 41 66.04 9.06 -8.68
N PRO A 42 65.41 9.09 -7.48
CA PRO A 42 65.29 7.88 -6.68
C PRO A 42 64.50 6.83 -7.48
N PRO A 43 64.84 5.53 -7.37
CA PRO A 43 64.21 4.50 -8.17
C PRO A 43 62.70 4.50 -7.92
N GLN A 44 61.92 4.37 -9.00
CA GLN A 44 60.47 4.26 -8.91
C GLN A 44 60.12 3.00 -8.12
N GLY A 45 59.81 3.19 -6.83
CA GLY A 45 59.22 2.14 -6.01
C GLY A 45 57.93 1.67 -6.67
N TYR A 46 57.79 0.36 -6.83
CA TYR A 46 56.56 -0.26 -7.31
C TYR A 46 55.37 0.35 -6.57
N GLY A 47 54.52 1.07 -7.31
CA GLY A 47 53.34 1.70 -6.73
C GLY A 47 52.50 0.63 -6.05
N ALA A 48 52.34 0.75 -4.73
CA ALA A 48 51.40 -0.09 -4.00
C ALA A 48 50.05 0.00 -4.73
N PRO A 49 49.35 -1.13 -4.97
CA PRO A 49 48.07 -1.09 -5.67
C PRO A 49 47.17 -0.11 -4.93
N ALA A 50 46.69 0.91 -5.66
CA ALA A 50 45.91 1.99 -5.06
C ALA A 50 44.78 1.37 -4.24
N ALA A 51 44.78 1.65 -2.93
CA ALA A 51 43.84 1.02 -2.01
C ALA A 51 42.43 1.25 -2.55
N ALA A 52 41.70 0.15 -2.81
CA ALA A 52 40.38 0.22 -3.40
C ALA A 52 39.53 1.19 -2.58
N ALA A 53 39.02 2.23 -3.24
CA ALA A 53 38.22 3.25 -2.56
C ALA A 53 37.10 2.55 -1.79
N PRO A 54 36.88 2.89 -0.50
CA PRO A 54 35.96 2.13 0.34
C PRO A 54 34.58 2.11 -0.32
N VAL A 55 34.08 0.90 -0.58
CA VAL A 55 32.78 0.69 -1.23
C VAL A 55 31.72 1.36 -0.37
N GLY A 56 31.17 2.47 -0.86
CA GLY A 56 30.17 3.25 -0.13
C GLY A 56 28.96 2.39 0.18
N ASN A 57 28.31 2.65 1.31
CA ASN A 57 27.12 1.91 1.74
C ASN A 57 26.09 1.84 0.59
N PRO A 58 25.74 0.64 0.07
CA PRO A 58 24.86 0.50 -1.10
C PRO A 58 23.46 1.06 -0.84
N PHE A 59 23.06 1.22 0.42
CA PHE A 59 21.77 1.77 0.84
C PHE A 59 21.76 3.31 0.97
N ALA A 60 22.92 3.98 0.90
CA ALA A 60 23.02 5.42 1.11
C ALA A 60 22.37 6.24 -0.02
N GLY A 61 21.44 7.13 0.33
CA GLY A 61 20.76 8.01 -0.63
C GLY A 61 19.61 7.37 -1.41
N VAL A 62 19.22 6.12 -1.09
CA VAL A 62 18.03 5.48 -1.66
C VAL A 62 16.76 6.04 -0.96
N PRO A 63 15.76 6.56 -1.68
CA PRO A 63 14.53 7.05 -1.07
C PRO A 63 13.72 5.95 -0.37
N TRP A 64 13.07 6.27 0.75
CA TRP A 64 12.19 5.33 1.49
C TRP A 64 11.15 4.64 0.61
N ARG A 65 10.65 5.35 -0.41
CA ARG A 65 9.65 4.86 -1.36
C ARG A 65 10.16 3.69 -2.18
N ASP A 66 11.44 3.66 -2.55
CA ASP A 66 12.00 2.59 -3.37
C ASP A 66 12.09 1.29 -2.54
N TYR A 67 12.48 1.37 -1.26
CA TYR A 67 12.36 0.24 -0.31
C TYR A 67 10.92 -0.24 -0.14
N ALA A 68 9.95 0.67 -0.01
CA ALA A 68 8.53 0.31 0.08
C ALA A 68 8.00 -0.35 -1.20
N THR A 69 8.52 0.04 -2.37
CA THR A 69 8.24 -0.62 -3.66
C THR A 69 8.82 -2.03 -3.71
N ASP A 70 10.07 -2.23 -3.29
CA ASP A 70 10.70 -3.56 -3.27
C ASP A 70 10.07 -4.50 -2.24
N ALA A 71 9.77 -4.00 -1.03
CA ALA A 71 9.06 -4.76 0.00
C ALA A 71 7.63 -5.11 -0.43
N GLY A 72 6.93 -4.18 -1.09
CA GLY A 72 5.62 -4.45 -1.69
C GLY A 72 5.69 -5.54 -2.76
N ALA A 73 6.67 -5.50 -3.65
CA ALA A 73 6.86 -6.52 -4.68
C ALA A 73 7.14 -7.90 -4.07
N LEU A 74 8.00 -7.96 -3.04
CA LEU A 74 8.30 -9.19 -2.29
C LEU A 74 7.05 -9.75 -1.62
N VAL A 75 6.26 -8.92 -0.93
CA VAL A 75 5.02 -9.36 -0.28
C VAL A 75 4.01 -9.89 -1.29
N LEU A 76 3.77 -9.19 -2.40
CA LEU A 76 2.84 -9.64 -3.45
C LEU A 76 3.27 -10.98 -4.06
N LEU A 77 4.57 -11.15 -4.35
CA LEU A 77 5.13 -12.40 -4.87
C LEU A 77 4.98 -13.54 -3.86
N CYS A 78 5.35 -13.35 -2.60
CA CYS A 78 5.24 -14.39 -1.57
C CYS A 78 3.79 -14.76 -1.24
N VAL A 79 2.89 -13.77 -1.14
CA VAL A 79 1.46 -14.02 -0.89
C VAL A 79 0.80 -14.72 -2.09
N SER A 80 1.22 -14.41 -3.34
CA SER A 80 0.71 -15.09 -4.53
C SER A 80 0.95 -16.60 -4.51
N LEU A 81 2.07 -17.08 -3.95
CA LEU A 81 2.38 -18.52 -3.87
C LEU A 81 1.35 -19.32 -3.06
N ALA A 82 0.74 -18.71 -2.03
CA ALA A 82 -0.25 -19.36 -1.18
C ALA A 82 -1.68 -19.33 -1.76
N MET A 83 -1.93 -18.58 -2.83
CA MET A 83 -3.26 -18.41 -3.42
C MET A 83 -3.51 -19.37 -4.60
N PRO A 84 -4.79 -19.63 -4.95
CA PRO A 84 -5.15 -20.39 -6.15
C PRO A 84 -4.65 -19.68 -7.42
N TRP A 85 -4.04 -20.45 -8.31
CA TRP A 85 -3.49 -20.01 -9.60
C TRP A 85 -4.33 -20.48 -10.78
N TRP A 86 -4.76 -21.74 -10.77
CA TRP A 86 -5.51 -22.37 -11.86
C TRP A 86 -6.37 -23.51 -11.33
N ASN A 87 -7.67 -23.53 -11.64
CA ASN A 87 -8.63 -24.56 -11.24
C ASN A 87 -8.54 -24.96 -9.75
N GLY A 88 -8.33 -23.98 -8.86
CA GLY A 88 -8.20 -24.17 -7.42
C GLY A 88 -6.82 -24.63 -6.91
N GLU A 89 -5.90 -25.04 -7.80
CA GLU A 89 -4.54 -25.41 -7.40
C GLU A 89 -3.72 -24.19 -6.99
N SER A 90 -2.91 -24.33 -5.94
CA SER A 90 -2.03 -23.26 -5.47
C SER A 90 -0.94 -22.88 -6.49
N ALA A 91 -0.51 -21.63 -6.48
CA ALA A 91 0.66 -21.21 -7.24
C ALA A 91 1.94 -21.95 -6.79
N ALA A 92 2.11 -22.26 -5.51
CA ALA A 92 3.26 -22.99 -4.98
C ALA A 92 3.38 -24.43 -5.52
N SER A 93 2.26 -25.09 -5.86
CA SER A 93 2.27 -26.45 -6.44
C SER A 93 2.71 -26.51 -7.90
N ARG A 94 2.83 -25.36 -8.60
CA ARG A 94 3.25 -25.29 -10.00
C ARG A 94 4.72 -24.89 -10.11
N LEU A 95 5.56 -25.82 -10.56
CA LEU A 95 7.02 -25.66 -10.64
C LEU A 95 7.41 -24.41 -11.45
N GLU A 96 6.74 -24.18 -12.59
CA GLU A 96 6.98 -23.04 -13.44
C GLU A 96 6.64 -21.72 -12.72
N VAL A 97 5.52 -21.65 -12.01
CA VAL A 97 5.12 -20.44 -11.26
C VAL A 97 6.08 -20.19 -10.10
N LEU A 98 6.50 -21.24 -9.38
CA LEU A 98 7.47 -21.14 -8.29
C LEU A 98 8.85 -20.63 -8.79
N LEU A 99 9.39 -21.22 -9.85
CA LEU A 99 10.68 -20.82 -10.43
C LEU A 99 10.65 -19.38 -10.96
N LEU A 100 9.55 -18.98 -11.60
CA LEU A 100 9.34 -17.61 -12.07
C LEU A 100 9.23 -16.61 -10.90
N THR A 101 8.54 -16.99 -9.82
CA THR A 101 8.45 -16.18 -8.60
C THR A 101 9.83 -16.00 -7.95
N ILE A 102 10.64 -17.05 -7.87
CA ILE A 102 12.03 -16.99 -7.39
C ILE A 102 12.87 -16.07 -8.29
N LEU A 103 12.76 -16.17 -9.61
CA LEU A 103 13.47 -15.29 -10.55
C LEU A 103 13.07 -13.81 -10.37
N SER A 104 11.77 -13.53 -10.21
CA SER A 104 11.25 -12.19 -9.89
C SER A 104 11.77 -11.66 -8.54
N LEU A 105 11.81 -12.50 -7.50
CA LEU A 105 12.39 -12.14 -6.19
C LEU A 105 13.89 -11.83 -6.28
N VAL A 106 14.67 -12.67 -6.97
CA VAL A 106 16.11 -12.42 -7.22
C VAL A 106 16.31 -11.12 -7.99
N SER A 107 15.41 -10.78 -8.93
CA SER A 107 15.50 -9.54 -9.72
C SER A 107 15.46 -8.25 -8.87
N LEU A 108 14.84 -8.28 -7.68
CA LEU A 108 14.82 -7.17 -6.72
C LEU A 108 16.23 -6.84 -6.21
N SER A 109 17.07 -7.86 -6.00
CA SER A 109 18.43 -7.69 -5.48
C SER A 109 19.37 -6.94 -6.44
N LEU A 110 19.09 -6.96 -7.75
CA LEU A 110 19.97 -6.41 -8.79
C LEU A 110 20.31 -4.93 -8.59
N PHE A 111 19.40 -4.13 -8.03
CA PHE A 111 19.66 -2.71 -7.72
C PHE A 111 20.75 -2.56 -6.66
N TYR A 112 20.64 -3.33 -5.58
CA TYR A 112 21.54 -3.27 -4.44
C TYR A 112 22.89 -3.93 -4.75
N LEU A 113 22.90 -5.02 -5.53
CA LEU A 113 24.12 -5.65 -6.04
C LEU A 113 24.91 -4.70 -6.96
N ALA A 114 24.24 -3.97 -7.85
CA ALA A 114 24.88 -2.94 -8.67
C ALA A 114 25.56 -1.87 -7.80
N ARG A 115 24.86 -1.39 -6.77
CA ARG A 115 25.35 -0.35 -5.87
C ARG A 115 26.40 -0.83 -4.87
N ALA A 116 26.46 -2.14 -4.60
CA ALA A 116 27.52 -2.78 -3.83
C ALA A 116 28.79 -3.07 -4.66
N GLY A 117 28.78 -2.77 -5.97
CA GLY A 117 29.89 -3.06 -6.86
C GLY A 117 30.11 -4.55 -7.13
N SER A 118 29.11 -5.41 -6.85
CA SER A 118 29.21 -6.87 -7.02
C SER A 118 28.78 -7.35 -8.41
N LEU A 119 28.43 -6.43 -9.31
CA LEU A 119 28.12 -6.70 -10.72
C LEU A 119 29.29 -6.23 -11.60
N PRO A 120 29.41 -6.72 -12.86
CA PRO A 120 30.51 -6.34 -13.75
C PRO A 120 30.61 -4.82 -13.93
N ALA A 121 31.83 -4.27 -13.90
CA ALA A 121 32.07 -2.82 -14.00
C ALA A 121 31.60 -2.17 -15.31
N SER A 122 31.24 -2.96 -16.33
CA SER A 122 30.62 -2.50 -17.57
C SER A 122 29.10 -2.25 -17.47
N TRP A 123 28.46 -2.63 -16.37
CA TRP A 123 27.01 -2.50 -16.21
C TRP A 123 26.64 -1.08 -15.78
N ASP A 124 25.95 -0.36 -16.65
CA ASP A 124 25.32 0.92 -16.33
C ASP A 124 23.88 0.71 -15.78
N ASN A 125 23.26 1.80 -15.29
CA ASN A 125 21.87 1.75 -14.82
C ASN A 125 20.89 1.22 -15.89
N ARG A 126 21.17 1.45 -17.19
CA ARG A 126 20.32 0.97 -18.29
C ARG A 126 20.43 -0.54 -18.44
N THR A 127 21.63 -1.11 -18.28
CA THR A 127 21.89 -2.55 -18.25
C THR A 127 21.18 -3.19 -17.07
N VAL A 128 21.33 -2.66 -15.85
CA VAL A 128 20.65 -3.16 -14.63
C VAL A 128 19.12 -3.15 -14.79
N LEU A 129 18.54 -2.06 -15.30
CA LEU A 129 17.10 -1.97 -15.61
C LEU A 129 16.66 -2.97 -16.68
N THR A 130 17.47 -3.17 -17.73
CA THR A 130 17.15 -4.09 -18.84
C THR A 130 17.20 -5.55 -18.37
N VAL A 131 18.20 -5.92 -17.56
CA VAL A 131 18.31 -7.25 -16.96
C VAL A 131 17.16 -7.50 -15.98
N ARG A 132 16.77 -6.53 -15.15
CA ARG A 132 15.62 -6.68 -14.25
C ARG A 132 14.29 -6.82 -15.00
N LEU A 133 14.11 -6.04 -16.07
CA LEU A 133 12.95 -6.18 -16.95
C LEU A 133 12.91 -7.58 -17.59
N ALA A 134 14.04 -8.02 -18.18
CA ALA A 134 14.16 -9.33 -18.80
C ALA A 134 13.91 -10.49 -17.83
N ALA A 135 14.37 -10.40 -16.58
CA ALA A 135 14.11 -11.41 -15.55
C ALA A 135 12.61 -11.58 -15.23
N ASN A 136 11.79 -10.54 -15.42
CA ASN A 136 10.34 -10.59 -15.16
C ASN A 136 9.50 -10.89 -16.41
N VAL A 137 10.06 -10.80 -17.63
CA VAL A 137 9.34 -11.14 -18.87
C VAL A 137 8.79 -12.57 -18.86
N PRO A 138 9.53 -13.61 -18.44
CA PRO A 138 9.01 -14.98 -18.35
C PRO A 138 7.75 -15.11 -17.46
N TYR A 139 7.68 -14.35 -16.35
CA TYR A 139 6.49 -14.32 -15.49
C TYR A 139 5.28 -13.76 -16.23
N VAL A 140 5.46 -12.63 -16.93
CA VAL A 140 4.41 -11.98 -17.73
C VAL A 140 3.93 -12.90 -18.85
N LEU A 141 4.83 -13.62 -19.52
CA LEU A 141 4.49 -14.55 -20.60
C LEU A 141 3.67 -15.74 -20.10
N VAL A 142 4.04 -16.34 -18.97
CA VAL A 142 3.28 -17.46 -18.40
C VAL A 142 1.92 -17.00 -17.85
N ALA A 143 1.85 -15.85 -17.18
CA ALA A 143 0.58 -15.26 -16.78
C ALA A 143 -0.34 -14.99 -17.99
N PHE A 144 0.21 -14.43 -19.08
CA PHE A 144 -0.55 -14.23 -20.32
C PHE A 144 -1.02 -15.55 -20.96
N ALA A 145 -0.17 -16.59 -20.97
CA ALA A 145 -0.54 -17.91 -21.47
C ALA A 145 -1.71 -18.51 -20.68
N TYR A 146 -1.69 -18.45 -19.34
CA TYR A 146 -2.80 -18.92 -18.51
C TYR A 146 -4.10 -18.12 -18.74
N LEU A 147 -4.02 -16.80 -18.95
CA LEU A 147 -5.20 -15.99 -19.30
C LEU A 147 -5.79 -16.35 -20.68
N VAL A 148 -4.94 -16.72 -21.65
CA VAL A 148 -5.39 -17.20 -22.96
C VAL A 148 -5.99 -18.60 -22.87
N VAL A 149 -5.36 -19.52 -22.14
CA VAL A 149 -5.91 -20.88 -21.92
C VAL A 149 -7.24 -20.80 -21.17
N GLY A 150 -7.37 -19.96 -20.14
CA GLY A 150 -8.64 -19.70 -19.45
C GLY A 150 -9.75 -19.26 -20.41
N LEU A 151 -9.47 -18.25 -21.24
CA LEU A 151 -10.43 -17.79 -22.25
C LEU A 151 -10.80 -18.88 -23.26
N VAL A 152 -9.85 -19.68 -23.72
CA VAL A 152 -10.11 -20.78 -24.68
C VAL A 152 -10.93 -21.91 -24.04
N SER A 153 -10.64 -22.26 -22.78
CA SER A 153 -11.42 -23.25 -22.02
C SER A 153 -12.84 -22.78 -21.70
N GLU A 154 -13.08 -21.48 -21.61
CA GLU A 154 -14.42 -20.90 -21.52
C GLU A 154 -15.22 -21.10 -22.82
N PHE A 155 -14.57 -21.00 -23.98
CA PHE A 155 -15.18 -21.28 -25.29
C PHE A 155 -15.40 -22.77 -25.58
N SER A 156 -14.67 -23.69 -24.94
CA SER A 156 -14.82 -25.14 -25.17
C SER A 156 -15.80 -25.80 -24.21
N ASP A 157 -15.52 -25.74 -22.92
CA ASP A 157 -16.16 -26.59 -21.90
C ASP A 157 -16.62 -25.81 -20.65
N GLY A 158 -16.46 -24.48 -20.64
CA GLY A 158 -16.82 -23.62 -19.48
C GLY A 158 -15.94 -23.83 -18.23
N ALA A 159 -14.74 -24.36 -18.40
CA ALA A 159 -13.89 -24.87 -17.30
C ALA A 159 -12.61 -24.04 -17.04
N GLY A 160 -12.53 -22.81 -17.58
CA GLY A 160 -11.32 -21.99 -17.62
C GLY A 160 -11.05 -21.13 -16.38
N ILE A 161 -10.89 -21.72 -15.19
CA ILE A 161 -10.80 -20.97 -13.93
C ILE A 161 -9.37 -20.46 -13.66
N VAL A 162 -9.10 -19.20 -14.03
CA VAL A 162 -7.90 -18.47 -13.64
C VAL A 162 -8.02 -17.94 -12.20
N GLY A 163 -7.05 -18.24 -11.34
CA GLY A 163 -7.07 -17.89 -9.93
C GLY A 163 -6.47 -16.51 -9.56
N PRO A 164 -6.83 -15.96 -8.38
CA PRO A 164 -6.36 -14.66 -7.89
C PRO A 164 -4.83 -14.52 -7.79
N ALA A 165 -4.10 -15.63 -7.59
CA ALA A 165 -2.65 -15.63 -7.54
C ALA A 165 -2.00 -15.04 -8.80
N LEU A 166 -2.63 -15.24 -9.97
CA LEU A 166 -2.13 -14.69 -11.22
C LEU A 166 -2.15 -13.15 -11.21
N GLY A 167 -3.25 -12.55 -10.79
CA GLY A 167 -3.39 -11.09 -10.72
C GLY A 167 -2.42 -10.46 -9.71
N VAL A 168 -2.38 -11.01 -8.49
CA VAL A 168 -1.52 -10.50 -7.41
C VAL A 168 -0.03 -10.74 -7.71
N GLY A 169 0.33 -11.92 -8.19
CA GLY A 169 1.69 -12.30 -8.56
C GLY A 169 2.22 -11.52 -9.76
N LEU A 170 1.40 -11.31 -10.80
CA LEU A 170 1.72 -10.42 -11.93
C LEU A 170 1.91 -8.96 -11.46
N GLY A 171 1.09 -8.50 -10.50
CA GLY A 171 1.31 -7.23 -9.81
C GLY A 171 2.68 -7.15 -9.14
N GLY A 172 3.07 -8.19 -8.39
CA GLY A 172 4.39 -8.30 -7.78
C GLY A 172 5.55 -8.31 -8.78
N ALA A 173 5.46 -9.10 -9.84
CA ALA A 173 6.48 -9.21 -10.89
C ALA A 173 6.62 -7.91 -11.71
N LEU A 174 5.51 -7.24 -12.04
CA LEU A 174 5.56 -5.93 -12.69
C LEU A 174 6.12 -4.85 -11.76
N LEU A 175 5.77 -4.86 -10.47
CA LEU A 175 6.33 -3.94 -9.50
C LEU A 175 7.85 -4.16 -9.37
N ALA A 176 8.28 -5.43 -9.33
CA ALA A 176 9.69 -5.82 -9.38
C ALA A 176 10.39 -5.33 -10.66
N ALA A 177 9.72 -5.30 -11.81
CA ALA A 177 10.27 -4.83 -13.08
C ALA A 177 10.35 -3.29 -13.22
N THR A 178 9.49 -2.51 -12.53
CA THR A 178 9.45 -1.04 -12.68
C THR A 178 10.70 -0.32 -12.17
N PRO A 179 11.15 0.80 -12.78
CA PRO A 179 12.36 1.51 -12.34
C PRO A 179 12.19 2.13 -10.93
N ARG A 180 13.27 2.18 -10.14
CA ARG A 180 13.32 2.87 -8.83
C ARG A 180 13.66 4.35 -9.04
N ALA A 181 13.26 5.23 -8.11
CA ALA A 181 13.54 6.65 -8.24
C ALA A 181 15.05 6.94 -8.24
N ALA A 182 15.82 6.19 -7.46
CA ALA A 182 17.29 6.26 -7.45
C ALA A 182 17.97 5.77 -8.74
N GLU A 183 17.27 5.07 -9.64
CA GLU A 183 17.81 4.62 -10.94
C GLU A 183 17.61 5.66 -12.05
N LEU A 184 16.65 6.57 -11.88
CA LEU A 184 16.24 7.59 -12.86
C LEU A 184 17.04 8.92 -12.70
N GLY A 185 18.37 8.82 -12.69
CA GLY A 185 19.25 10.00 -12.58
C GLY A 185 19.37 10.86 -13.85
N ASP A 186 19.01 10.31 -15.02
CA ASP A 186 19.07 10.97 -16.33
C ASP A 186 17.65 11.29 -16.84
N HIS A 187 17.40 12.57 -17.17
CA HIS A 187 16.12 13.02 -17.74
C HIS A 187 15.74 12.28 -19.03
N GLY A 188 16.71 11.95 -19.88
CA GLY A 188 16.49 11.16 -21.10
C GLY A 188 16.08 9.72 -20.81
N LEU A 189 16.72 9.08 -19.82
CA LEU A 189 16.33 7.75 -19.34
C LEU A 189 14.92 7.74 -18.75
N ALA A 190 14.57 8.75 -17.94
CA ALA A 190 13.22 8.88 -17.37
C ALA A 190 12.15 9.04 -18.45
N ALA A 191 12.39 9.86 -19.48
CA ALA A 191 11.47 10.02 -20.61
C ALA A 191 11.31 8.72 -21.43
N ARG A 192 12.41 8.00 -21.70
CA ARG A 192 12.38 6.70 -22.40
C ARG A 192 11.61 5.65 -21.61
N GLN A 193 11.86 5.55 -20.30
CA GLN A 193 11.15 4.63 -19.41
C GLN A 193 9.66 5.00 -19.32
N ARG A 194 9.30 6.29 -19.21
CA ARG A 194 7.89 6.71 -19.24
C ARG A 194 7.19 6.26 -20.53
N THR A 195 7.82 6.44 -21.69
CA THR A 195 7.28 5.97 -22.98
C THR A 195 7.10 4.46 -23.02
N LEU A 196 8.06 3.69 -22.49
CA LEU A 196 7.97 2.23 -22.40
C LEU A 196 6.77 1.79 -21.54
N TRP A 197 6.70 2.26 -20.30
CA TRP A 197 5.64 1.86 -19.36
C TRP A 197 4.25 2.38 -19.77
N SER A 198 4.15 3.54 -20.42
CA SER A 198 2.91 3.98 -21.05
C SER A 198 2.44 3.01 -22.14
N ARG A 199 3.34 2.50 -23.00
CA ARG A 199 2.99 1.48 -24.01
C ARG A 199 2.54 0.17 -23.37
N VAL A 200 3.20 -0.28 -22.31
CA VAL A 200 2.78 -1.49 -21.56
C VAL A 200 1.36 -1.29 -20.98
N LEU A 201 1.05 -0.11 -20.43
CA LEU A 201 -0.32 0.20 -19.99
C LEU A 201 -1.33 0.23 -21.16
N VAL A 202 -1.00 0.77 -22.33
CA VAL A 202 -1.89 0.68 -23.51
C VAL A 202 -2.15 -0.77 -23.87
N VAL A 203 -1.11 -1.61 -23.97
CA VAL A 203 -1.26 -3.04 -24.31
C VAL A 203 -2.13 -3.76 -23.27
N LEU A 204 -1.92 -3.50 -21.98
CA LEU A 204 -2.71 -4.09 -20.91
C LEU A 204 -4.19 -3.64 -20.95
N GLY A 205 -4.45 -2.36 -21.25
CA GLY A 205 -5.80 -1.83 -21.42
C GLY A 205 -6.51 -2.39 -22.67
N VAL A 206 -5.81 -2.50 -23.80
CA VAL A 206 -6.33 -3.15 -25.02
C VAL A 206 -6.64 -4.62 -24.75
N TYR A 207 -5.78 -5.31 -24.00
CA TYR A 207 -6.02 -6.70 -23.61
C TYR A 207 -7.27 -6.84 -22.73
N VAL A 208 -7.42 -6.02 -21.69
CA VAL A 208 -8.64 -6.00 -20.84
C VAL A 208 -9.89 -5.77 -21.70
N ALA A 209 -9.88 -4.80 -22.60
CA ALA A 209 -11.03 -4.52 -23.47
C ALA A 209 -11.36 -5.67 -24.42
N LEU A 210 -10.36 -6.26 -25.09
CA LEU A 210 -10.56 -7.39 -26.00
C LEU A 210 -11.00 -8.65 -25.25
N HIS A 211 -10.41 -8.95 -24.09
CA HIS A 211 -10.82 -10.08 -23.27
C HIS A 211 -12.27 -9.92 -22.81
N SER A 212 -12.68 -8.74 -22.33
CA SER A 212 -14.07 -8.48 -21.96
C SER A 212 -15.06 -8.71 -23.10
N ILE A 213 -14.71 -8.37 -24.34
CA ILE A 213 -15.54 -8.63 -25.52
C ILE A 213 -15.60 -10.14 -25.81
N LEU A 214 -14.45 -10.83 -25.83
CA LEU A 214 -14.37 -12.26 -26.13
C LEU A 214 -15.10 -13.11 -25.09
N LEU A 215 -14.93 -12.79 -23.81
CA LEU A 215 -15.67 -13.40 -22.70
C LEU A 215 -17.19 -13.24 -22.87
N MET A 216 -17.66 -12.07 -23.28
CA MET A 216 -19.10 -11.84 -23.50
C MET A 216 -19.64 -12.72 -24.64
N ILE A 217 -18.82 -13.00 -25.67
CA ILE A 217 -19.17 -13.92 -26.76
C ILE A 217 -19.20 -15.37 -26.23
N ALA A 218 -18.20 -15.78 -25.42
CA ALA A 218 -18.14 -17.11 -24.83
C ALA A 218 -19.33 -17.39 -23.90
N LEU A 219 -19.65 -16.46 -23.00
CA LEU A 219 -20.84 -16.51 -22.14
C LEU A 219 -22.13 -16.53 -22.95
N GLY A 220 -22.20 -15.80 -24.06
CA GLY A 220 -23.33 -15.87 -24.99
C GLY A 220 -23.52 -17.26 -25.62
N THR A 221 -22.44 -17.99 -25.89
CA THR A 221 -22.51 -19.37 -26.40
C THR A 221 -22.80 -20.41 -25.33
N SER A 222 -22.32 -20.24 -24.10
CA SER A 222 -22.53 -21.20 -23.01
C SER A 222 -23.89 -21.03 -22.32
N LEU A 223 -24.31 -19.81 -22.00
CA LEU A 223 -25.59 -19.59 -21.30
C LEU A 223 -26.80 -20.07 -22.12
N GLY A 224 -26.73 -19.93 -23.45
CA GLY A 224 -27.83 -20.29 -24.36
C GLY A 224 -28.05 -21.79 -24.56
N SER A 225 -27.09 -22.64 -24.16
CA SER A 225 -27.24 -24.10 -24.22
C SER A 225 -27.72 -24.73 -22.91
N PHE A 226 -27.60 -24.04 -21.77
CA PHE A 226 -27.90 -24.60 -20.44
C PHE A 226 -29.12 -24.00 -19.74
N PHE A 227 -29.53 -22.75 -20.03
CA PHE A 227 -30.55 -22.05 -19.26
C PHE A 227 -31.73 -21.56 -20.11
N SER A 228 -32.96 -21.71 -19.59
CA SER A 228 -34.16 -21.10 -20.17
C SER A 228 -34.07 -19.57 -20.16
N ASP A 229 -33.46 -19.01 -19.12
CA ASP A 229 -33.46 -17.57 -18.83
C ASP A 229 -32.24 -16.88 -19.46
N PHE A 230 -31.85 -17.37 -20.65
CA PHE A 230 -30.66 -16.96 -21.39
C PHE A 230 -30.47 -15.44 -21.43
N TRP A 231 -31.51 -14.70 -21.82
CA TRP A 231 -31.44 -13.24 -21.97
C TRP A 231 -31.18 -12.53 -20.64
N THR A 232 -31.71 -13.06 -19.53
CA THR A 232 -31.52 -12.52 -18.19
C THR A 232 -30.07 -12.64 -17.77
N LEU A 233 -29.53 -13.87 -17.87
CA LEU A 233 -28.13 -14.16 -17.54
C LEU A 233 -27.17 -13.39 -18.45
N LEU A 234 -27.46 -13.30 -19.76
CA LEU A 234 -26.66 -12.55 -20.73
C LEU A 234 -26.55 -11.06 -20.36
N VAL A 235 -27.65 -10.42 -19.97
CA VAL A 235 -27.67 -8.99 -19.60
C VAL A 235 -26.94 -8.75 -18.28
N LEU A 236 -27.16 -9.60 -17.27
CA LEU A 236 -26.45 -9.51 -15.98
C LEU A 236 -24.94 -9.73 -16.17
N SER A 237 -24.53 -10.73 -16.95
CA SER A 237 -23.13 -10.94 -17.34
C SER A 237 -22.54 -9.74 -18.07
N ALA A 238 -23.26 -9.15 -19.02
CA ALA A 238 -22.81 -7.96 -19.74
C ALA A 238 -22.57 -6.76 -18.81
N LEU A 239 -23.46 -6.55 -17.83
CA LEU A 239 -23.33 -5.48 -16.84
C LEU A 239 -22.16 -5.74 -15.86
N ALA A 240 -21.95 -6.99 -15.42
CA ALA A 240 -20.81 -7.37 -14.59
C ALA A 240 -19.47 -7.16 -15.32
N VAL A 241 -19.37 -7.65 -16.56
CA VAL A 241 -18.19 -7.48 -17.44
C VAL A 241 -17.93 -6.00 -17.73
N ALA A 242 -18.96 -5.23 -18.07
CA ALA A 242 -18.84 -3.78 -18.27
C ALA A 242 -18.35 -3.06 -17.01
N THR A 243 -18.85 -3.43 -15.83
CA THR A 243 -18.45 -2.83 -14.54
C THR A 243 -16.97 -3.10 -14.24
N ALA A 244 -16.50 -4.33 -14.40
CA ALA A 244 -15.09 -4.69 -14.22
C ALA A 244 -14.17 -4.00 -15.24
N ALA A 245 -14.56 -3.94 -16.51
CA ALA A 245 -13.82 -3.25 -17.56
C ALA A 245 -13.74 -1.73 -17.28
N VAL A 246 -14.86 -1.10 -16.94
CA VAL A 246 -14.92 0.35 -16.64
C VAL A 246 -14.09 0.72 -15.42
N ALA A 247 -14.09 -0.10 -14.37
CA ALA A 247 -13.31 0.14 -13.16
C ALA A 247 -11.81 0.34 -13.44
N VAL A 248 -11.26 -0.37 -14.44
CA VAL A 248 -9.83 -0.34 -14.80
C VAL A 248 -9.52 0.54 -16.01
N LEU A 249 -10.33 0.44 -17.08
CA LEU A 249 -10.09 1.16 -18.33
C LEU A 249 -10.25 2.67 -18.18
N VAL A 250 -11.19 3.15 -17.35
CA VAL A 250 -11.40 4.60 -17.18
C VAL A 250 -10.20 5.28 -16.51
N PRO A 251 -9.66 4.79 -15.36
CA PRO A 251 -8.41 5.31 -14.81
C PRO A 251 -7.21 5.17 -15.74
N LEU A 252 -7.08 4.03 -16.44
CA LEU A 252 -5.97 3.77 -17.35
C LEU A 252 -5.95 4.75 -18.54
N CYS A 253 -7.11 4.99 -19.17
CA CYS A 253 -7.27 6.01 -20.21
C CYS A 253 -6.99 7.43 -19.68
N GLY A 254 -7.35 7.72 -18.42
CA GLY A 254 -7.02 8.98 -17.76
C GLY A 254 -5.51 9.19 -17.57
N VAL A 255 -4.79 8.16 -17.14
CA VAL A 255 -3.33 8.20 -16.97
C VAL A 255 -2.59 8.28 -18.31
N VAL A 256 -3.00 7.48 -19.30
CA VAL A 256 -2.20 7.26 -20.52
C VAL A 256 -2.62 8.16 -21.69
N LEU A 257 -3.92 8.23 -22.02
CA LEU A 257 -4.40 8.99 -23.18
C LEU A 257 -4.55 10.48 -22.87
N ARG A 258 -5.00 10.82 -21.66
CA ARG A 258 -5.16 12.22 -21.22
C ARG A 258 -3.91 12.79 -20.55
N GLY A 259 -2.98 11.93 -20.14
CA GLY A 259 -1.79 12.33 -19.38
C GLY A 259 -2.09 12.99 -18.02
N ASP A 260 -3.33 12.86 -17.52
CA ASP A 260 -3.81 13.60 -16.36
C ASP A 260 -3.41 12.88 -15.07
N ALA A 261 -2.47 13.48 -14.35
CA ALA A 261 -1.95 12.98 -13.09
C ALA A 261 -3.02 12.77 -12.01
N ALA A 262 -4.21 13.37 -12.16
CA ALA A 262 -5.35 13.13 -11.25
C ALA A 262 -5.87 11.68 -11.27
N TRP A 263 -5.70 10.95 -12.38
CA TRP A 263 -6.16 9.56 -12.49
C TRP A 263 -5.18 8.54 -11.91
N ARG A 264 -3.92 8.92 -11.68
CA ARG A 264 -2.90 8.03 -11.13
C ARG A 264 -3.28 7.50 -9.74
N PRO A 265 -3.67 8.32 -8.74
CA PRO A 265 -4.13 7.81 -7.46
C PRO A 265 -5.44 7.02 -7.55
N VAL A 266 -6.30 7.30 -8.54
CA VAL A 266 -7.53 6.53 -8.77
C VAL A 266 -7.20 5.11 -9.25
N ALA A 267 -6.32 4.97 -10.24
CA ALA A 267 -5.83 3.66 -10.70
C ALA A 267 -5.13 2.86 -9.59
N LEU A 268 -4.36 3.55 -8.72
CA LEU A 268 -3.74 2.95 -7.55
C LEU A 268 -4.78 2.46 -6.53
N ALA A 269 -5.81 3.25 -6.22
CA ALA A 269 -6.88 2.84 -5.31
C ALA A 269 -7.66 1.64 -5.85
N VAL A 270 -7.98 1.63 -7.15
CA VAL A 270 -8.66 0.51 -7.83
C VAL A 270 -7.84 -0.79 -7.72
N GLY A 271 -6.56 -0.76 -8.13
CA GLY A 271 -5.72 -1.96 -8.10
C GLY A 271 -5.32 -2.41 -6.69
N ALA A 272 -5.08 -1.49 -5.75
CA ALA A 272 -4.85 -1.84 -4.35
C ALA A 272 -6.09 -2.50 -3.71
N THR A 273 -7.29 -2.03 -4.06
CA THR A 273 -8.54 -2.66 -3.61
C THR A 273 -8.69 -4.06 -4.21
N ALA A 274 -8.31 -4.26 -5.47
CA ALA A 274 -8.33 -5.59 -6.09
C ALA A 274 -7.33 -6.54 -5.41
N THR A 275 -6.12 -6.07 -5.08
CA THR A 275 -5.16 -6.86 -4.31
C THR A 275 -5.71 -7.27 -2.95
N VAL A 276 -6.28 -6.33 -2.18
CA VAL A 276 -6.87 -6.64 -0.86
C VAL A 276 -8.07 -7.57 -1.00
N PHE A 277 -8.92 -7.34 -1.99
CA PHE A 277 -10.05 -8.20 -2.32
C PHE A 277 -9.59 -9.64 -2.58
N PHE A 278 -8.59 -9.86 -3.44
CA PHE A 278 -8.08 -11.20 -3.76
C PHE A 278 -7.37 -11.91 -2.60
N VAL A 279 -6.71 -11.17 -1.71
CA VAL A 279 -6.07 -11.76 -0.52
C VAL A 279 -7.11 -12.20 0.53
N ILE A 280 -8.30 -11.59 0.54
CA ILE A 280 -9.40 -11.93 1.46
C ILE A 280 -10.39 -12.93 0.84
N ALA A 281 -10.71 -12.78 -0.45
CA ALA A 281 -11.62 -13.63 -1.20
C ALA A 281 -10.91 -14.91 -1.66
N SER A 282 -10.77 -15.87 -0.73
CA SER A 282 -10.04 -17.11 -0.93
C SER A 282 -10.81 -18.23 -1.67
N SER A 283 -11.94 -17.93 -2.34
CA SER A 283 -12.69 -18.93 -3.12
C SER A 283 -12.41 -18.82 -4.63
N ASN A 284 -12.69 -19.90 -5.34
CA ASN A 284 -12.30 -20.06 -6.74
C ASN A 284 -13.34 -19.55 -7.74
N ASP A 285 -14.59 -19.38 -7.30
CA ASP A 285 -15.75 -19.61 -8.18
C ASP A 285 -16.26 -18.35 -8.90
N VAL A 286 -15.85 -17.15 -8.48
CA VAL A 286 -16.36 -15.86 -9.01
C VAL A 286 -15.25 -14.92 -9.52
N VAL A 287 -13.98 -15.20 -9.17
CA VAL A 287 -12.85 -14.30 -9.47
C VAL A 287 -12.31 -14.44 -10.89
N SER A 288 -12.42 -15.62 -11.49
CA SER A 288 -11.80 -15.99 -12.77
C SER A 288 -12.33 -15.23 -13.98
N ALA A 289 -13.65 -14.98 -14.02
CA ALA A 289 -14.30 -14.40 -15.20
C ALA A 289 -13.90 -12.93 -15.45
N LEU A 290 -13.71 -12.12 -14.41
CA LEU A 290 -13.58 -10.66 -14.57
C LEU A 290 -12.12 -10.22 -14.69
N VAL A 291 -11.50 -10.52 -15.84
CA VAL A 291 -10.09 -10.18 -16.15
C VAL A 291 -9.72 -8.71 -15.96
N GLY A 292 -10.69 -7.78 -16.09
CA GLY A 292 -10.50 -6.38 -15.68
C GLY A 292 -10.05 -6.28 -14.22
N THR A 293 -10.82 -6.84 -13.29
CA THR A 293 -10.49 -6.90 -11.85
C THR A 293 -9.19 -7.65 -11.61
N LEU A 294 -8.98 -8.79 -12.28
CA LEU A 294 -7.78 -9.63 -12.12
C LEU A 294 -6.49 -8.89 -12.50
N LEU A 295 -6.54 -8.00 -13.50
CA LEU A 295 -5.39 -7.21 -13.96
C LEU A 295 -5.27 -5.84 -13.28
N ALA A 296 -6.19 -5.47 -12.39
CA ALA A 296 -6.10 -4.21 -11.64
C ALA A 296 -4.83 -4.10 -10.76
N PRO A 297 -4.34 -5.14 -10.06
CA PRO A 297 -3.06 -5.10 -9.35
C PRO A 297 -1.87 -4.83 -10.28
N ALA A 298 -1.87 -5.42 -11.48
CA ALA A 298 -0.85 -5.19 -12.51
C ALA A 298 -0.84 -3.73 -13.01
N VAL A 299 -2.02 -3.14 -13.22
CA VAL A 299 -2.16 -1.71 -13.55
C VAL A 299 -1.62 -0.84 -12.42
N ALA A 300 -1.99 -1.10 -11.17
CA ALA A 300 -1.50 -0.33 -10.02
C ALA A 300 0.03 -0.44 -9.86
N ALA A 301 0.61 -1.63 -10.05
CA ALA A 301 2.06 -1.83 -9.99
C ALA A 301 2.82 -0.93 -10.98
N ILE A 302 2.38 -0.88 -12.25
CA ILE A 302 3.01 -0.04 -13.27
C ILE A 302 2.77 1.45 -12.96
N VAL A 303 1.54 1.84 -12.59
CA VAL A 303 1.18 3.24 -12.30
C VAL A 303 1.88 3.76 -11.03
N LEU A 304 2.29 2.88 -10.11
CA LEU A 304 3.07 3.24 -8.93
C LEU A 304 4.49 3.71 -9.29
N ALA A 305 5.03 3.33 -10.46
CA ALA A 305 6.38 3.64 -10.90
C ALA A 305 6.69 5.17 -10.87
N PRO A 306 7.96 5.55 -10.61
CA PRO A 306 8.35 6.97 -10.46
C PRO A 306 8.29 7.75 -11.78
N VAL A 307 8.30 7.07 -12.93
CA VAL A 307 8.07 7.71 -14.24
C VAL A 307 6.67 8.34 -14.39
N PHE A 308 5.73 7.96 -13.51
CA PHE A 308 4.38 8.55 -13.43
C PHE A 308 4.18 9.48 -12.23
N SER A 309 5.16 9.64 -11.33
CA SER A 309 5.03 10.66 -10.28
C SER A 309 5.21 12.06 -10.85
N GLY A 310 4.15 12.86 -10.77
CA GLY A 310 4.26 14.32 -10.78
C GLY A 310 5.00 14.83 -9.55
N GLY A 311 5.25 16.14 -9.52
CA GLY A 311 5.88 16.83 -8.39
C GLY A 311 5.03 16.85 -7.11
N ARG A 312 5.27 17.84 -6.24
CA ARG A 312 4.52 18.00 -4.98
C ARG A 312 3.01 18.08 -5.25
N LEU A 313 2.21 17.45 -4.38
CA LEU A 313 0.75 17.45 -4.51
C LEU A 313 0.17 18.85 -4.21
N GLU A 314 -0.16 19.59 -5.27
CA GLU A 314 -0.82 20.88 -5.18
C GLU A 314 -2.33 20.75 -4.98
N VAL A 315 -2.97 21.76 -4.39
CA VAL A 315 -4.42 21.73 -4.13
C VAL A 315 -5.26 21.50 -5.39
N PRO A 316 -4.99 22.13 -6.56
CA PRO A 316 -5.75 21.85 -7.77
C PRO A 316 -5.63 20.40 -8.25
N ALA A 317 -4.48 19.75 -8.03
CA ALA A 317 -4.29 18.34 -8.37
C ALA A 317 -5.10 17.43 -7.42
N ALA A 318 -5.06 17.70 -6.10
CA ALA A 318 -5.83 16.96 -5.11
C ALA A 318 -7.35 17.03 -5.36
N LEU A 319 -7.87 18.23 -5.67
CA LEU A 319 -9.28 18.43 -6.04
C LEU A 319 -9.65 17.70 -7.34
N ARG A 320 -8.77 17.70 -8.36
CA ARG A 320 -9.00 16.91 -9.59
C ARG A 320 -9.05 15.40 -9.29
N THR A 321 -8.15 14.87 -8.46
CA THR A 321 -8.16 13.45 -8.05
C THR A 321 -9.43 13.09 -7.31
N ALA A 322 -9.86 13.88 -6.33
CA ALA A 322 -11.12 13.65 -5.61
C ALA A 322 -12.32 13.69 -6.58
N SER A 323 -12.36 14.68 -7.48
CA SER A 323 -13.39 14.79 -8.52
C SER A 323 -13.39 13.60 -9.49
N ALA A 324 -12.23 13.02 -9.81
CA ALA A 324 -12.08 11.85 -10.68
C ALA A 324 -12.50 10.54 -9.98
N GLY A 325 -12.11 10.34 -8.72
CA GLY A 325 -12.55 9.19 -7.92
C GLY A 325 -14.08 9.18 -7.73
N LEU A 326 -14.68 10.33 -7.42
CA LEU A 326 -16.13 10.47 -7.32
C LEU A 326 -16.85 10.30 -8.67
N LEU A 327 -16.22 10.65 -9.80
CA LEU A 327 -16.80 10.32 -11.12
C LEU A 327 -16.82 8.81 -11.34
N LEU A 328 -15.73 8.11 -11.04
CA LEU A 328 -15.67 6.67 -11.20
C LEU A 328 -16.70 5.98 -10.30
N ALA A 329 -16.86 6.44 -9.05
CA ALA A 329 -17.88 5.95 -8.14
C ALA A 329 -19.30 6.15 -8.70
N ALA A 330 -19.61 7.34 -9.24
CA ALA A 330 -20.91 7.59 -9.88
C ALA A 330 -21.19 6.65 -11.07
N VAL A 331 -20.18 6.38 -11.91
CA VAL A 331 -20.33 5.49 -13.09
C VAL A 331 -20.52 4.03 -12.65
N LEU A 332 -19.72 3.54 -11.70
CA LEU A 332 -19.83 2.18 -11.19
C LEU A 332 -21.16 1.96 -10.43
N ALA A 333 -21.61 2.95 -9.66
CA ALA A 333 -22.92 2.92 -9.01
C ALA A 333 -24.06 2.91 -10.03
N GLY A 334 -23.94 3.65 -11.14
CA GLY A 334 -24.91 3.62 -12.23
C GLY A 334 -25.03 2.24 -12.87
N LEU A 335 -23.90 1.58 -13.16
CA LEU A 335 -23.89 0.21 -13.71
C LEU A 335 -24.45 -0.81 -12.70
N GLY A 336 -24.07 -0.72 -11.43
CA GLY A 336 -24.62 -1.56 -10.37
C GLY A 336 -26.13 -1.37 -10.17
N THR A 337 -26.60 -0.11 -10.25
CA THR A 337 -28.05 0.22 -10.21
C THR A 337 -28.79 -0.41 -11.38
N LEU A 338 -28.24 -0.36 -12.60
CA LEU A 338 -28.84 -1.00 -13.78
C LEU A 338 -28.92 -2.53 -13.61
N SER A 339 -27.87 -3.14 -13.05
CA SER A 339 -27.83 -4.59 -12.80
C SER A 339 -28.89 -5.02 -11.77
N MET A 340 -28.97 -4.30 -10.64
CA MET A 340 -29.96 -4.57 -9.59
C MET A 340 -31.39 -4.27 -10.05
N LEU A 341 -31.60 -3.19 -10.81
CA LEU A 341 -32.91 -2.85 -11.37
C LEU A 341 -33.39 -3.92 -12.36
N PHE A 342 -32.50 -4.44 -13.20
CA PHE A 342 -32.83 -5.50 -14.15
C PHE A 342 -33.20 -6.81 -13.45
N LEU A 343 -32.45 -7.19 -12.39
CA LEU A 343 -32.77 -8.33 -11.54
C LEU A 343 -34.17 -8.18 -10.90
N VAL A 344 -34.46 -7.01 -10.29
CA VAL A 344 -35.77 -6.66 -9.70
C VAL A 344 -36.93 -6.65 -10.70
N ILE A 345 -36.66 -6.47 -12.01
CA ILE A 345 -37.69 -6.48 -13.07
C ILE A 345 -38.03 -7.90 -13.54
N VAL A 346 -37.08 -8.83 -13.42
CA VAL A 346 -37.20 -10.19 -13.99
C VAL A 346 -37.59 -11.23 -12.94
N GLU A 347 -37.25 -11.04 -11.66
CA GLU A 347 -37.66 -11.94 -10.58
C GLU A 347 -39.15 -11.81 -10.25
N ASP A 348 -39.87 -12.96 -10.20
CA ASP A 348 -41.27 -13.01 -9.76
C ASP A 348 -41.45 -12.66 -8.27
N GLU A 349 -40.47 -13.02 -7.42
CA GLU A 349 -40.44 -12.72 -5.98
C GLU A 349 -39.20 -11.89 -5.63
N VAL A 350 -39.34 -10.56 -5.65
CA VAL A 350 -38.24 -9.65 -5.36
C VAL A 350 -37.94 -9.60 -3.85
N SER A 351 -36.71 -9.96 -3.46
CA SER A 351 -36.29 -9.86 -2.06
C SER A 351 -36.23 -8.41 -1.57
N ALA A 352 -36.67 -8.17 -0.33
CA ALA A 352 -36.56 -6.85 0.31
C ALA A 352 -35.09 -6.36 0.42
N VAL A 353 -34.14 -7.29 0.43
CA VAL A 353 -32.70 -7.02 0.42
C VAL A 353 -32.26 -6.48 -0.94
N ALA A 354 -32.67 -7.09 -2.06
CA ALA A 354 -32.36 -6.59 -3.40
C ALA A 354 -32.87 -5.16 -3.61
N VAL A 355 -34.11 -4.86 -3.20
CA VAL A 355 -34.67 -3.50 -3.26
C VAL A 355 -33.88 -2.53 -2.37
N THR A 356 -33.48 -2.96 -1.17
CA THR A 356 -32.68 -2.13 -0.26
C THR A 356 -31.30 -1.82 -0.85
N SER A 357 -30.59 -2.83 -1.36
CA SER A 357 -29.29 -2.67 -2.01
C SER A 357 -29.38 -1.80 -3.28
N LEU A 358 -30.42 -1.95 -4.10
CA LEU A 358 -30.71 -1.09 -5.25
C LEU A 358 -30.82 0.39 -4.82
N ILE A 359 -31.62 0.68 -3.80
CA ILE A 359 -31.81 2.06 -3.29
C ILE A 359 -30.49 2.60 -2.72
N LEU A 360 -29.75 1.80 -1.94
CA LEU A 360 -28.48 2.23 -1.35
C LEU A 360 -27.42 2.54 -2.42
N VAL A 361 -27.25 1.68 -3.43
CA VAL A 361 -26.30 1.90 -4.53
C VAL A 361 -26.69 3.13 -5.37
N LEU A 362 -27.99 3.33 -5.64
CA LEU A 362 -28.49 4.53 -6.30
C LEU A 362 -28.19 5.81 -5.49
N VAL A 363 -28.41 5.79 -4.18
CA VAL A 363 -28.09 6.92 -3.28
C VAL A 363 -26.59 7.18 -3.21
N ILE A 364 -25.75 6.14 -3.18
CA ILE A 364 -24.28 6.28 -3.27
C ILE A 364 -23.87 6.92 -4.60
N GLY A 365 -24.49 6.55 -5.72
CA GLY A 365 -24.26 7.16 -7.03
C GLY A 365 -24.65 8.64 -7.08
N ALA A 366 -25.82 8.99 -6.53
CA ALA A 366 -26.28 10.38 -6.41
C ALA A 366 -25.36 11.21 -5.49
N ALA A 367 -24.94 10.64 -4.36
CA ALA A 367 -23.97 11.24 -3.45
C ALA A 367 -22.61 11.46 -4.14
N ALA A 368 -22.14 10.52 -4.95
CA ALA A 368 -20.90 10.66 -5.72
C ALA A 368 -20.96 11.84 -6.71
N LEU A 369 -22.09 12.00 -7.42
CA LEU A 369 -22.32 13.13 -8.34
C LEU A 369 -22.41 14.47 -7.60
N ALA A 370 -23.12 14.52 -6.47
CA ALA A 370 -23.23 15.70 -5.63
C ALA A 370 -21.87 16.09 -5.02
N GLY A 371 -21.11 15.14 -4.48
CA GLY A 371 -19.75 15.36 -4.02
C GLY A 371 -18.84 15.88 -5.14
N ARG A 372 -18.96 15.33 -6.35
CA ARG A 372 -18.18 15.77 -7.52
C ARG A 372 -18.49 17.21 -7.94
N SER A 373 -19.75 17.67 -7.86
CA SER A 373 -20.09 19.07 -8.13
C SER A 373 -19.59 19.99 -7.01
N MET A 374 -19.76 19.59 -5.74
CA MET A 374 -19.26 20.31 -4.56
C MET A 374 -17.73 20.49 -4.55
N VAL A 375 -16.95 19.48 -4.99
CA VAL A 375 -15.48 19.59 -5.16
C VAL A 375 -15.08 20.70 -6.14
N ARG A 376 -15.93 20.97 -7.14
CA ARG A 376 -15.69 21.97 -8.19
C ARG A 376 -16.23 23.35 -7.84
N GLY A 377 -17.15 23.44 -6.89
CA GLY A 377 -17.74 24.70 -6.42
C GLY A 377 -16.91 25.43 -5.38
N ASP A 378 -17.59 26.25 -4.58
CA ASP A 378 -16.99 27.19 -3.63
C ASP A 378 -16.43 26.52 -2.37
N GLN A 379 -15.63 27.28 -1.61
CA GLN A 379 -14.91 26.77 -0.43
C GLN A 379 -15.84 26.10 0.60
N THR A 380 -17.03 26.64 0.84
CA THR A 380 -18.04 26.05 1.74
C THR A 380 -18.55 24.70 1.23
N GLN A 381 -18.83 24.58 -0.08
CA GLN A 381 -19.29 23.33 -0.68
C GLN A 381 -18.22 22.24 -0.60
N ARG A 382 -16.93 22.60 -0.72
CA ARG A 382 -15.81 21.65 -0.60
C ARG A 382 -15.70 21.01 0.79
N VAL A 383 -16.16 21.68 1.85
CA VAL A 383 -16.22 21.08 3.20
C VAL A 383 -17.32 20.02 3.25
N SER A 384 -18.48 20.28 2.66
CA SER A 384 -19.60 19.33 2.58
C SER A 384 -19.24 18.03 1.86
N VAL A 385 -18.23 18.04 0.98
CA VAL A 385 -17.71 16.81 0.33
C VAL A 385 -17.26 15.78 1.37
N LEU A 386 -16.66 16.19 2.49
CA LEU A 386 -16.23 15.25 3.54
C LEU A 386 -17.42 14.52 4.16
N VAL A 387 -18.50 15.25 4.43
CA VAL A 387 -19.77 14.69 4.94
C VAL A 387 -20.37 13.73 3.90
N VAL A 388 -20.42 14.13 2.62
CA VAL A 388 -20.89 13.27 1.53
C VAL A 388 -20.05 11.99 1.42
N THR A 389 -18.72 12.06 1.48
CA THR A 389 -17.87 10.87 1.45
C THR A 389 -18.05 9.99 2.68
N ALA A 390 -18.28 10.56 3.87
CA ALA A 390 -18.56 9.79 5.08
C ALA A 390 -19.91 9.05 4.98
N VAL A 391 -20.95 9.71 4.45
CA VAL A 391 -22.25 9.07 4.17
C VAL A 391 -22.08 7.94 3.15
N MET A 392 -21.33 8.14 2.06
CA MET A 392 -21.04 7.07 1.09
C MET A 392 -20.35 5.86 1.74
N VAL A 393 -19.41 6.09 2.67
CA VAL A 393 -18.76 4.99 3.42
C VAL A 393 -19.75 4.24 4.29
N VAL A 394 -20.61 4.93 5.05
CA VAL A 394 -21.62 4.28 5.90
C VAL A 394 -22.61 3.47 5.06
N LEU A 395 -23.17 4.05 4.00
CA LEU A 395 -24.11 3.35 3.12
C LEU A 395 -23.44 2.16 2.41
N GLY A 396 -22.18 2.31 1.99
CA GLY A 396 -21.39 1.24 1.40
C GLY A 396 -21.12 0.09 2.37
N ILE A 397 -20.80 0.38 3.64
CA ILE A 397 -20.68 -0.65 4.68
C ILE A 397 -22.02 -1.39 4.87
N VAL A 398 -23.16 -0.69 4.84
CA VAL A 398 -24.47 -1.36 4.91
C VAL A 398 -24.69 -2.30 3.72
N VAL A 399 -24.37 -1.89 2.48
CA VAL A 399 -24.43 -2.78 1.31
C VAL A 399 -23.54 -4.01 1.49
N LEU A 400 -22.29 -3.84 1.94
CA LEU A 400 -21.37 -4.95 2.20
C LEU A 400 -21.88 -5.92 3.29
N VAL A 401 -22.60 -5.42 4.29
CA VAL A 401 -23.25 -6.24 5.33
C VAL A 401 -24.48 -6.96 4.75
N LEU A 402 -25.28 -6.32 3.89
CA LEU A 402 -26.42 -6.96 3.23
C LEU A 402 -25.97 -8.10 2.32
N ASP A 403 -24.96 -7.88 1.47
CA ASP A 403 -24.36 -8.89 0.57
C ASP A 403 -23.86 -10.13 1.35
N THR A 404 -23.35 -9.95 2.57
CA THR A 404 -22.73 -11.02 3.37
C THR A 404 -23.68 -11.72 4.34
N GLN A 405 -24.74 -11.05 4.81
CA GLN A 405 -25.73 -11.62 5.74
C GLN A 405 -26.93 -12.26 5.03
N PHE A 406 -27.29 -11.75 3.85
CA PHE A 406 -28.50 -12.14 3.12
C PHE A 406 -28.23 -12.53 1.66
N GLY A 407 -26.96 -12.67 1.25
CA GLY A 407 -26.62 -13.30 -0.02
C GLY A 407 -26.98 -14.78 -0.03
N GLU A 408 -27.28 -15.31 -1.22
CA GLU A 408 -27.60 -16.73 -1.41
C GLU A 408 -26.49 -17.66 -0.87
N PRO A 409 -26.82 -18.73 -0.12
CA PRO A 409 -25.83 -19.62 0.47
C PRO A 409 -24.91 -20.25 -0.59
N GLY A 410 -23.62 -19.90 -0.54
CA GLY A 410 -22.60 -20.38 -1.49
C GLY A 410 -22.22 -19.38 -2.58
N THR A 411 -23.00 -18.32 -2.80
CA THR A 411 -22.64 -17.19 -3.69
C THR A 411 -22.43 -15.88 -2.93
N SER A 412 -22.69 -15.87 -1.62
CA SER A 412 -22.52 -14.77 -0.66
C SER A 412 -21.07 -14.28 -0.54
N MET A 413 -20.59 -13.61 -1.59
CA MET A 413 -19.30 -12.94 -1.66
C MET A 413 -19.50 -11.43 -1.85
N VAL A 414 -18.68 -10.65 -1.16
CA VAL A 414 -18.61 -9.21 -1.36
C VAL A 414 -18.26 -8.89 -2.82
N ALA A 415 -19.12 -8.16 -3.53
CA ALA A 415 -18.83 -7.74 -4.89
C ALA A 415 -17.70 -6.70 -4.91
N TYR A 416 -16.67 -6.92 -5.74
CA TYR A 416 -15.55 -5.97 -5.90
C TYR A 416 -15.97 -4.52 -6.18
N PRO A 417 -16.98 -4.24 -7.04
CA PRO A 417 -17.49 -2.88 -7.22
C PRO A 417 -18.04 -2.26 -5.92
N ASN A 418 -18.66 -3.04 -5.03
CA ASN A 418 -19.21 -2.54 -3.77
C ASN A 418 -18.09 -2.11 -2.80
N LEU A 419 -16.92 -2.77 -2.81
CA LEU A 419 -15.72 -2.30 -2.11
C LEU A 419 -15.17 -0.99 -2.67
N LEU A 420 -15.19 -0.82 -4.00
CA LEU A 420 -14.77 0.44 -4.64
C LEU A 420 -15.73 1.59 -4.26
N LEU A 421 -17.03 1.32 -4.32
CA LEU A 421 -18.10 2.30 -4.05
C LEU A 421 -18.18 2.69 -2.58
N GLY A 422 -18.09 1.73 -1.67
CA GLY A 422 -18.19 1.97 -0.23
C GLY A 422 -16.90 2.50 0.38
N LEU A 423 -15.75 1.90 0.07
CA LEU A 423 -14.50 2.19 0.79
C LEU A 423 -13.47 2.93 -0.05
N ALA A 424 -13.10 2.39 -1.21
CA ALA A 424 -11.88 2.84 -1.89
C ALA A 424 -11.99 4.24 -2.51
N LEU A 425 -13.07 4.51 -3.25
CA LEU A 425 -13.23 5.77 -3.97
C LEU A 425 -13.67 6.94 -3.06
N PRO A 426 -14.60 6.77 -2.10
CA PRO A 426 -14.87 7.79 -1.08
C PRO A 426 -13.67 8.04 -0.18
N GLY A 427 -12.98 6.96 0.26
CA GLY A 427 -11.78 7.03 1.06
C GLY A 427 -10.64 7.77 0.36
N LEU A 428 -10.44 7.52 -0.94
CA LEU A 428 -9.49 8.29 -1.77
C LEU A 428 -9.88 9.78 -1.84
N ALA A 429 -11.15 10.10 -2.06
CA ALA A 429 -11.61 11.49 -2.13
C ALA A 429 -11.39 12.22 -0.79
N ALA A 430 -11.75 11.60 0.33
CA ALA A 430 -11.49 12.12 1.67
C ALA A 430 -9.97 12.26 1.94
N ALA A 431 -9.16 11.26 1.58
CA ALA A 431 -7.71 11.30 1.75
C ALA A 431 -7.05 12.43 0.94
N MET A 432 -7.50 12.69 -0.29
CA MET A 432 -7.01 13.82 -1.10
C MET A 432 -7.40 15.19 -0.51
N LEU A 433 -8.54 15.27 0.20
CA LEU A 433 -9.00 16.49 0.88
C LEU A 433 -8.37 16.69 2.27
N LEU A 434 -7.92 15.62 2.94
CA LEU A 434 -7.42 15.67 4.32
C LEU A 434 -5.90 15.51 4.46
N ALA A 435 -5.23 14.72 3.60
CA ALA A 435 -3.81 14.41 3.79
C ALA A 435 -2.85 15.55 3.40
N PRO A 436 -2.97 16.20 2.22
CA PRO A 436 -1.94 17.13 1.75
C PRO A 436 -1.83 18.36 2.65
N ALA A 437 -0.61 18.72 3.06
CA ALA A 437 -0.38 19.88 3.93
C ALA A 437 -0.78 21.21 3.27
N SER A 438 -0.67 21.30 1.94
CA SER A 438 -1.17 22.40 1.10
C SER A 438 -2.68 22.58 1.25
N VAL A 439 -3.42 21.47 1.14
CA VAL A 439 -4.88 21.40 1.29
C VAL A 439 -5.27 21.71 2.75
N ARG A 440 -4.65 21.06 3.75
CA ARG A 440 -4.90 21.34 5.17
C ARG A 440 -4.65 22.78 5.59
N LYS A 441 -3.71 23.51 4.97
CA LYS A 441 -3.53 24.95 5.23
C LYS A 441 -4.71 25.79 4.71
N GLN A 442 -5.25 25.43 3.55
CA GLN A 442 -6.41 26.13 2.97
C GLN A 442 -7.73 25.79 3.68
N PHE A 443 -7.89 24.55 4.16
CA PHE A 443 -9.07 24.13 4.91
C PHE A 443 -8.96 24.38 6.43
N GLY A 444 -7.74 24.52 6.96
CA GLY A 444 -7.48 24.82 8.38
C GLY A 444 -7.97 26.20 8.83
N ALA A 445 -8.30 27.10 7.90
CA ALA A 445 -8.96 28.37 8.19
C ALA A 445 -10.48 28.23 8.47
N LEU A 446 -11.09 27.08 8.16
CA LEU A 446 -12.52 26.82 8.39
C LEU A 446 -12.80 26.14 9.74
N PHE A 447 -11.78 25.54 10.35
CA PHE A 447 -11.83 25.16 11.76
C PHE A 447 -11.35 26.37 12.54
N PRO A 448 -12.23 27.11 13.27
CA PRO A 448 -11.76 28.22 14.07
C PRO A 448 -10.78 27.69 15.12
N THR A 449 -9.52 28.09 15.00
CA THR A 449 -8.65 28.16 16.16
C THR A 449 -9.35 29.06 17.16
N SER A 450 -9.66 28.55 18.35
CA SER A 450 -10.29 29.34 19.41
C SER A 450 -9.56 30.68 19.55
N PRO A 451 -10.26 31.83 19.56
CA PRO A 451 -9.62 33.14 19.58
C PRO A 451 -8.70 33.23 20.80
N GLY A 452 -7.38 33.18 20.55
CA GLY A 452 -6.36 32.91 21.55
C GLY A 452 -5.24 31.97 21.09
N ALA A 453 -5.47 31.12 20.07
CA ALA A 453 -4.44 30.22 19.52
C ALA A 453 -3.58 30.82 18.38
N GLN A 454 -3.43 32.16 18.34
CA GLN A 454 -2.32 32.81 17.62
C GLN A 454 -1.12 32.97 18.57
N GLY A 455 -0.45 31.86 18.82
CA GLY A 455 0.84 31.79 19.49
C GLY A 455 1.74 30.81 18.74
N GLY A 456 3.06 31.03 18.79
CA GLY A 456 4.05 30.12 18.22
C GLY A 456 4.06 28.74 18.92
N PRO A 457 5.07 27.89 18.68
CA PRO A 457 5.20 26.64 19.43
C PRO A 457 5.13 26.94 20.93
N ARG A 458 4.12 26.39 21.61
CA ARG A 458 3.87 26.66 23.03
C ARG A 458 5.08 26.21 23.84
N GLN A 459 5.95 27.14 24.20
CA GLN A 459 6.84 26.92 25.34
C GLN A 459 5.94 26.73 26.56
N TRP A 460 6.09 25.57 27.21
CA TRP A 460 5.51 25.36 28.52
C TRP A 460 6.11 26.39 29.47
N GLN A 461 5.34 27.44 29.78
CA GLN A 461 5.71 28.39 30.82
C GLN A 461 5.65 27.64 32.15
N ALA A 462 6.81 27.50 32.79
CA ALA A 462 6.91 26.96 34.12
C ALA A 462 6.03 27.77 35.08
N ALA A 463 5.37 27.09 36.01
CA ALA A 463 4.50 27.73 36.98
C ALA A 463 5.24 28.83 37.77
N PRO A 464 4.62 29.99 38.04
CA PRO A 464 5.26 31.08 38.75
C PRO A 464 5.54 30.68 40.20
N GLY A 465 6.78 30.28 40.49
CA GLY A 465 7.18 29.81 41.82
C GLY A 465 8.60 29.28 41.97
N GLN A 466 9.43 29.26 40.92
CA GLN A 466 10.85 28.89 41.05
C GLN A 466 11.75 30.14 41.10
N PRO A 467 12.66 30.24 42.09
CA PRO A 467 13.59 31.36 42.19
C PRO A 467 14.59 31.36 41.03
N GLN A 468 14.89 32.54 40.49
CA GLN A 468 15.80 32.66 39.35
C GLN A 468 17.25 32.32 39.71
N PRO A 469 17.99 31.60 38.84
CA PRO A 469 19.44 31.47 38.97
C PRO A 469 20.14 32.80 38.69
N PHE A 470 21.17 33.12 39.47
CA PHE A 470 21.94 34.35 39.35
C PHE A 470 22.76 34.41 38.04
N PRO A 471 23.06 35.62 37.50
CA PRO A 471 23.82 35.75 36.25
C PRO A 471 25.25 35.24 36.39
N HIS A 472 25.68 34.43 35.42
CA HIS A 472 27.04 33.87 35.40
C HIS A 472 28.08 34.94 35.01
N GLN A 473 28.93 35.35 35.95
CA GLN A 473 30.21 35.99 35.64
C GLN A 473 31.28 34.92 35.43
N GLN A 474 32.02 35.01 34.32
CA GLN A 474 33.13 34.10 34.01
C GLN A 474 34.37 34.46 34.85
N ALA A 475 34.91 33.47 35.55
CA ALA A 475 36.25 33.50 36.16
C ALA A 475 36.93 32.13 35.97
N GLY A 476 38.25 32.12 35.83
CA GLY A 476 39.00 31.00 35.22
C GLY A 476 39.27 29.77 36.08
N TYR A 477 39.65 28.67 35.42
CA TYR A 477 40.06 27.40 36.01
C TYR A 477 41.51 27.40 36.52
N PRO A 478 41.75 26.75 37.67
CA PRO A 478 42.86 25.78 37.81
C PRO A 478 42.36 24.33 38.06
N PRO A 479 43.24 23.30 38.01
CA PRO A 479 42.85 21.92 37.74
C PRO A 479 42.46 21.07 38.96
N ALA A 480 41.70 20.01 38.72
CA ALA A 480 41.29 19.01 39.71
C ALA A 480 42.40 17.98 40.02
N GLN A 481 42.44 17.51 41.27
CA GLN A 481 43.21 16.34 41.70
C GLN A 481 42.29 15.15 42.00
N HIS A 482 42.79 13.93 41.78
CA HIS A 482 42.06 12.68 41.99
C HIS A 482 42.04 12.24 43.46
N THR A 483 40.99 11.52 43.89
CA THR A 483 41.09 10.32 44.77
C THR A 483 39.76 9.55 44.87
N SER A 484 39.83 8.21 44.74
CA SER A 484 38.87 7.20 45.28
C SER A 484 39.32 6.80 46.72
N PRO A 485 38.79 5.79 47.47
CA PRO A 485 37.76 4.72 47.26
C PRO A 485 36.81 4.58 48.52
N PRO A 486 36.37 3.41 49.10
CA PRO A 486 36.21 1.99 48.71
C PRO A 486 34.84 1.30 49.09
N HIS A 487 34.80 -0.05 48.99
CA HIS A 487 33.68 -1.03 49.09
C HIS A 487 33.15 -1.40 50.52
N GLN A 488 31.97 -2.07 50.64
CA GLN A 488 31.76 -3.40 51.30
C GLN A 488 30.28 -3.93 51.38
N GLN A 489 30.13 -5.23 51.68
CA GLN A 489 28.93 -6.10 51.94
C GLN A 489 29.25 -6.94 53.23
N PRO A 490 28.42 -7.86 53.84
CA PRO A 490 27.01 -8.33 53.68
C PRO A 490 26.22 -8.59 55.03
N GLN A 491 25.19 -9.48 55.06
CA GLN A 491 24.59 -10.27 56.20
C GLN A 491 23.55 -9.60 57.17
N ALA A 492 22.56 -10.26 57.85
CA ALA A 492 22.06 -11.67 57.92
C ALA A 492 20.58 -11.84 58.47
N ALA A 493 20.13 -13.10 58.64
CA ALA A 493 18.78 -13.72 58.73
C ALA A 493 17.83 -13.59 59.98
N ALA A 494 16.51 -13.79 59.73
CA ALA A 494 15.44 -14.61 60.42
C ALA A 494 15.16 -14.47 61.97
N PRO A 495 14.04 -14.99 62.60
CA PRO A 495 13.02 -16.00 62.15
C PRO A 495 11.51 -15.78 62.55
N TYR A 496 10.65 -16.78 62.27
CA TYR A 496 9.19 -16.87 62.53
C TYR A 496 8.81 -17.38 63.94
N PRO A 497 7.57 -17.15 64.42
CA PRO A 497 6.55 -18.23 64.55
C PRO A 497 5.09 -17.73 64.26
N GLN A 498 3.96 -18.47 64.20
CA GLN A 498 3.58 -19.92 64.14
C GLN A 498 2.14 -20.06 63.54
N ALA A 499 1.45 -21.22 63.64
CA ALA A 499 0.10 -21.48 63.08
C ALA A 499 -0.94 -21.94 64.13
N GLN A 500 -2.25 -21.76 63.84
CA GLN A 500 -3.39 -22.31 64.62
C GLN A 500 -4.65 -22.56 63.74
N GLN A 501 -5.27 -23.75 63.89
CA GLN A 501 -6.63 -24.13 63.50
C GLN A 501 -7.31 -24.74 64.75
N PRO A 502 -8.64 -24.61 64.99
CA PRO A 502 -9.59 -25.67 64.55
C PRO A 502 -11.07 -25.28 64.25
N GLN A 503 -11.70 -26.17 63.46
CA GLN A 503 -13.12 -26.56 63.15
C GLN A 503 -14.29 -26.33 64.18
N PRO A 504 -15.57 -26.77 63.93
CA PRO A 504 -16.45 -26.73 62.72
C PRO A 504 -17.98 -26.47 62.98
N GLN A 505 -18.79 -26.12 61.95
CA GLN A 505 -20.27 -26.32 61.74
C GLN A 505 -20.81 -25.27 60.73
N ALA A 506 -21.83 -25.46 59.86
CA ALA A 506 -22.63 -26.61 59.39
C ALA A 506 -23.03 -26.36 57.90
N ALA A 507 -23.57 -27.36 57.18
CA ALA A 507 -23.60 -27.36 55.69
C ALA A 507 -24.98 -27.15 55.04
N ALA A 508 -25.02 -26.37 53.94
CA ALA A 508 -25.73 -26.60 52.65
C ALA A 508 -25.85 -25.28 51.84
N PRO A 509 -26.03 -25.29 50.49
CA PRO A 509 -25.75 -26.32 49.49
C PRO A 509 -24.70 -25.87 48.43
N TYR A 510 -24.10 -26.80 47.68
CA TYR A 510 -23.06 -26.53 46.68
C TYR A 510 -23.61 -26.13 45.30
N PRO A 511 -23.15 -25.01 44.70
CA PRO A 511 -23.04 -24.86 43.24
C PRO A 511 -21.87 -25.69 42.71
N GLN A 512 -21.94 -26.07 41.43
CA GLN A 512 -20.98 -26.98 40.79
C GLN A 512 -19.54 -26.40 40.73
N PRO A 513 -18.49 -27.25 40.76
CA PRO A 513 -17.11 -26.79 40.55
C PRO A 513 -16.94 -26.18 39.16
N ALA A 514 -16.36 -24.98 39.10
CA ALA A 514 -15.93 -24.40 37.84
C ALA A 514 -14.81 -25.25 37.19
N PRO A 515 -14.68 -25.25 35.84
CA PRO A 515 -13.58 -25.92 35.16
C PRO A 515 -12.20 -25.42 35.66
N ALA A 516 -11.20 -26.29 35.65
CA ALA A 516 -9.82 -25.88 35.91
C ALA A 516 -9.36 -24.86 34.85
N PRO A 517 -8.57 -23.82 35.21
CA PRO A 517 -8.22 -22.73 34.31
C PRO A 517 -7.39 -23.22 33.13
N ALA A 518 -7.85 -22.92 31.91
CA ALA A 518 -7.24 -23.40 30.66
C ALA A 518 -5.91 -22.69 30.32
N SER A 519 -5.66 -21.54 30.94
CA SER A 519 -4.53 -20.65 30.67
C SER A 519 -3.33 -20.83 31.62
N GLY A 520 -3.45 -21.65 32.67
CA GLY A 520 -2.44 -21.80 33.72
C GLY A 520 -2.36 -20.63 34.72
N TRP A 521 -3.13 -19.55 34.52
CA TRP A 521 -3.27 -18.47 35.48
C TRP A 521 -4.16 -18.88 36.65
N THR A 522 -3.78 -18.47 37.86
CA THR A 522 -4.52 -18.77 39.08
C THR A 522 -5.25 -17.56 39.64
N ALA A 523 -6.37 -17.79 40.33
CA ALA A 523 -7.09 -16.76 41.08
C ALA A 523 -6.20 -16.02 42.09
N GLN A 524 -5.21 -16.71 42.66
CA GLN A 524 -4.24 -16.10 43.58
C GLN A 524 -3.35 -15.07 42.86
N GLN A 525 -2.81 -15.39 41.67
CA GLN A 525 -2.02 -14.43 40.87
C GLN A 525 -2.84 -13.23 40.39
N ALA A 526 -4.12 -13.43 40.07
CA ALA A 526 -5.01 -12.34 39.68
C ALA A 526 -5.30 -11.35 40.83
N ALA A 527 -5.39 -11.85 42.07
CA ALA A 527 -5.68 -11.06 43.27
C ALA A 527 -4.43 -10.51 44.00
N ASP A 528 -3.23 -11.05 43.72
CA ASP A 528 -1.99 -10.67 44.42
C ASP A 528 -1.56 -9.23 44.06
N PRO A 529 -1.41 -8.33 45.06
CA PRO A 529 -1.02 -6.93 44.83
C PRO A 529 0.43 -6.78 44.32
N THR A 530 1.25 -7.83 44.38
CA THR A 530 2.63 -7.83 43.88
C THR A 530 2.76 -8.32 42.42
N THR A 531 1.66 -8.81 41.81
CA THR A 531 1.66 -9.26 40.42
C THR A 531 2.05 -8.12 39.45
N PRO A 532 3.05 -8.31 38.57
CA PRO A 532 3.46 -7.30 37.61
C PRO A 532 2.32 -6.82 36.70
N LEU A 533 2.27 -5.52 36.40
CA LEU A 533 1.20 -4.90 35.61
C LEU A 533 0.99 -5.55 34.23
N ALA A 534 2.09 -5.96 33.58
CA ALA A 534 2.04 -6.69 32.31
C ALA A 534 1.38 -8.07 32.44
N SER A 535 1.54 -8.74 33.58
CA SER A 535 0.88 -10.01 33.88
C SER A 535 -0.62 -9.82 34.15
N LEU A 536 -1.02 -8.75 34.87
CA LEU A 536 -2.44 -8.42 35.09
C LEU A 536 -3.17 -8.15 33.76
N HIS A 537 -2.55 -7.40 32.85
CA HIS A 537 -3.09 -7.19 31.50
C HIS A 537 -3.23 -8.51 30.72
N ARG A 538 -2.26 -9.41 30.86
CA ARG A 538 -2.25 -10.71 30.18
C ARG A 538 -3.31 -11.67 30.72
N ILE A 539 -3.47 -11.77 32.04
CA ILE A 539 -4.53 -12.54 32.72
C ILE A 539 -5.92 -12.16 32.19
N VAL A 540 -6.18 -10.87 32.03
CA VAL A 540 -7.48 -10.33 31.57
C VAL A 540 -7.81 -10.71 30.11
N LEU A 541 -6.78 -10.89 29.27
CA LEU A 541 -6.91 -11.30 27.88
C LEU A 541 -7.02 -12.83 27.74
N GLU A 542 -6.17 -13.58 28.45
CA GLU A 542 -6.05 -15.03 28.33
C GLU A 542 -7.09 -15.80 29.18
N GLU A 543 -7.62 -15.21 30.25
CA GLU A 543 -8.55 -15.87 31.17
C GLU A 543 -9.70 -14.94 31.59
N PRO A 544 -10.80 -14.88 30.80
CA PRO A 544 -11.94 -14.02 31.07
C PRO A 544 -12.58 -14.24 32.45
N SER A 545 -12.51 -15.46 32.99
CA SER A 545 -13.05 -15.83 34.30
C SER A 545 -12.37 -15.12 35.48
N LEU A 546 -11.13 -14.64 35.31
CA LEU A 546 -10.36 -13.95 36.36
C LEU A 546 -10.51 -12.41 36.34
N ARG A 547 -11.25 -11.84 35.37
CA ARG A 547 -11.44 -10.40 35.24
C ARG A 547 -12.00 -9.70 36.49
N PRO A 548 -12.98 -10.26 37.24
CA PRO A 548 -13.45 -9.65 38.48
C PRO A 548 -12.36 -9.55 39.57
N LEU A 549 -11.44 -10.52 39.61
CA LEU A 549 -10.32 -10.51 40.56
C LEU A 549 -9.26 -9.48 40.18
N VAL A 550 -8.96 -9.30 38.88
CA VAL A 550 -8.07 -8.23 38.42
C VAL A 550 -8.69 -6.84 38.61
N ALA A 551 -10.01 -6.69 38.47
CA ALA A 551 -10.72 -5.44 38.79
C ALA A 551 -10.58 -5.06 40.28
N ALA A 552 -10.65 -6.06 41.18
CA ALA A 552 -10.48 -5.89 42.62
C ALA A 552 -9.02 -5.69 43.06
N ASN A 553 -8.03 -6.11 42.25
CA ASN A 553 -6.62 -6.02 42.61
C ASN A 553 -6.15 -4.54 42.73
N PRO A 554 -5.59 -4.11 43.89
CA PRO A 554 -5.24 -2.72 44.15
C PRO A 554 -4.12 -2.18 43.25
N SER A 555 -3.29 -3.06 42.67
CA SER A 555 -2.20 -2.69 41.77
C SER A 555 -2.63 -2.55 40.31
N THR A 556 -3.87 -2.90 39.96
CA THR A 556 -4.41 -2.69 38.61
C THR A 556 -4.49 -1.21 38.25
N TYR A 557 -3.93 -0.86 37.10
CA TYR A 557 -3.74 0.52 36.64
C TYR A 557 -5.01 1.13 36.01
N PRO A 558 -5.17 2.48 35.99
CA PRO A 558 -6.46 3.13 35.66
C PRO A 558 -7.03 2.79 34.28
N ASP A 559 -6.18 2.68 33.25
CA ASP A 559 -6.64 2.37 31.88
C ASP A 559 -7.24 0.96 31.79
N LEU A 560 -6.68 -0.01 32.52
CA LEU A 560 -7.21 -1.38 32.56
C LEU A 560 -8.54 -1.46 33.33
N LEU A 561 -8.73 -0.65 34.37
CA LEU A 561 -10.02 -0.52 35.06
C LEU A 561 -11.09 0.11 34.16
N THR A 562 -10.69 1.12 33.38
CA THR A 562 -11.57 1.80 32.43
C THR A 562 -12.01 0.85 31.31
N TRP A 563 -11.08 0.05 30.79
CA TRP A 563 -11.38 -1.00 29.83
C TRP A 563 -12.27 -2.11 30.44
N LEU A 564 -11.97 -2.56 31.66
CA LEU A 564 -12.76 -3.57 32.37
C LEU A 564 -14.23 -3.15 32.55
N GLY A 565 -14.48 -1.89 32.95
CA GLY A 565 -15.83 -1.33 33.06
C GLY A 565 -16.55 -1.09 31.72
N SER A 566 -15.84 -1.15 30.59
CA SER A 566 -16.47 -1.07 29.25
C SER A 566 -17.07 -2.40 28.77
N LEU A 567 -16.79 -3.51 29.47
CA LEU A 567 -17.25 -4.85 29.08
C LEU A 567 -18.72 -5.14 29.43
N GLY A 568 -19.30 -4.40 30.37
CA GLY A 568 -20.66 -4.65 30.88
C GLY A 568 -20.83 -5.97 31.64
N ASP A 569 -19.75 -6.49 32.22
CA ASP A 569 -19.78 -7.71 33.05
C ASP A 569 -20.24 -7.35 34.47
N PRO A 570 -21.38 -7.89 34.95
CA PRO A 570 -21.95 -7.51 36.25
C PRO A 570 -21.07 -7.89 37.45
N GLN A 571 -20.17 -8.87 37.32
CA GLN A 571 -19.22 -9.24 38.37
C GLN A 571 -18.03 -8.26 38.42
N VAL A 572 -17.55 -7.83 37.25
CA VAL A 572 -16.54 -6.77 37.14
C VAL A 572 -17.08 -5.44 37.66
N ASP A 573 -18.30 -5.06 37.27
CA ASP A 573 -18.95 -3.83 37.74
C ASP A 573 -19.24 -3.84 39.25
N ALA A 574 -19.43 -5.02 39.86
CA ALA A 574 -19.51 -5.17 41.31
C ALA A 574 -18.14 -4.92 41.98
N ALA A 575 -17.06 -5.49 41.44
CA ALA A 575 -15.70 -5.29 41.94
C ALA A 575 -15.23 -3.82 41.82
N LEU A 576 -15.49 -3.17 40.68
CA LEU A 576 -15.15 -1.76 40.47
C LEU A 576 -15.92 -0.83 41.44
N ARG A 577 -17.21 -1.09 41.70
CA ARG A 577 -17.99 -0.34 42.70
C ARG A 577 -17.49 -0.55 44.13
N ALA A 578 -16.95 -1.73 44.46
CA ALA A 578 -16.39 -2.00 45.78
C ALA A 578 -15.09 -1.20 46.05
N ARG A 579 -14.35 -0.84 44.99
CA ARG A 579 -13.10 -0.05 45.05
C ARG A 579 -13.32 1.47 45.09
N GLY A 580 -14.53 1.94 44.78
CA GLY A 580 -14.92 3.35 44.82
C GLY A 580 -15.50 3.82 46.16
N ARG A 581 -15.32 3.03 47.23
CA ARG A 581 -15.69 3.34 48.61
C ARG A 581 -14.46 3.26 49.51
#